data_AF-R3I9M8-F1
#
_entry.id   AF-R3I9M8-F1
#
_cell.length_a   1.000
_cell.length_b   1.000
_cell.length_c   1.000
_cell.angle_alpha   90.00
_cell.angle_beta   90.00
_cell.angle_gamma   90.00
#
_symmetry.space_group_name_H-M   'P 1'
#
loop_
_entity.id
_entity.type
_entity.pdbx_description
1 polymer ?
#
loop_
_entity_poly.entity_id
_entity_poly.type
_entity_poly.pdbx_seq_one_letter_code
_entity_poly.pdbx_strand_id
1 'polypeptide(L)'
;MRSVRYATASSFYHKKITLITALFFFLFSFLLTGLFNLIDFEKEFLRTMPDFVDIEKQTSYHYQLIQYYWHLYLGSVIFFGVTFLLLMYVTLRIKKEEIHTWYHMHFSNMYVTKQLLLELCLPALLGIFSFLLFTLMFQETYNTVLWAARDAILQWSHLETPAFLAKSTDQDVTITNIQHLGIQTIQAFSFDFKSMQSLYTIRNCFVNCLILLGIPLVCGTPFTLIYLRTHQK
;
A
#
# COMPACT_ATOMS: atom_id res chain seq x y z
N MET A 1 10.53 1.75 -29.29
CA MET A 1 9.26 1.15 -29.75
C MET A 1 9.29 -0.38 -29.86
N ARG A 2 10.33 -1.02 -30.43
CA ARG A 2 10.36 -2.50 -30.56
C ARG A 2 10.41 -3.24 -29.21
N SER A 3 11.21 -2.79 -28.24
CA SER A 3 11.33 -3.44 -26.91
C SER A 3 10.01 -3.44 -26.12
N VAL A 4 9.27 -2.33 -26.13
CA VAL A 4 7.96 -2.22 -25.46
C VAL A 4 6.94 -3.16 -26.09
N ARG A 5 6.89 -3.23 -27.44
CA ARG A 5 6.01 -4.16 -28.16
C ARG A 5 6.34 -5.62 -27.87
N TYR A 6 7.64 -5.95 -27.76
CA TYR A 6 8.07 -7.30 -27.39
C TYR A 6 7.71 -7.63 -25.94
N ALA A 7 7.88 -6.67 -25.02
CA ALA A 7 7.55 -6.87 -23.62
C ALA A 7 6.03 -7.01 -23.40
N THR A 8 5.21 -6.22 -24.09
CA THR A 8 3.76 -6.38 -24.05
C THR A 8 3.35 -7.73 -24.65
N ALA A 9 3.93 -8.14 -25.78
CA ALA A 9 3.66 -9.44 -26.38
C ALA A 9 4.06 -10.61 -25.46
N SER A 10 5.24 -10.56 -24.83
CA SER A 10 5.69 -11.57 -23.85
C SER A 10 4.79 -11.59 -22.60
N SER A 11 4.36 -10.42 -22.13
CA SER A 11 3.39 -10.30 -21.04
C SER A 11 2.03 -10.94 -21.37
N PHE A 12 1.58 -10.85 -22.63
CA PHE A 12 0.38 -11.53 -23.12
C PHE A 12 0.58 -13.03 -23.37
N TYR A 13 1.82 -13.48 -23.60
CA TYR A 13 2.15 -14.89 -23.72
C TYR A 13 2.13 -15.57 -22.33
N HIS A 14 2.76 -14.94 -21.33
CA HIS A 14 2.80 -15.41 -19.94
C HIS A 14 1.66 -14.86 -19.07
N LYS A 15 0.41 -14.94 -19.56
CA LYS A 15 -0.78 -14.29 -18.93
C LYS A 15 -0.92 -14.59 -17.43
N LYS A 16 -0.66 -15.82 -17.01
CA LYS A 16 -0.78 -16.24 -15.60
C LYS A 16 0.21 -15.48 -14.71
N ILE A 17 1.47 -15.38 -15.11
CA ILE A 17 2.51 -14.67 -14.35
C ILE A 17 2.22 -13.19 -14.36
N THR A 18 1.86 -12.62 -15.51
CA THR A 18 1.48 -11.21 -15.64
C THR A 18 0.32 -10.85 -14.72
N LEU A 19 -0.71 -11.69 -14.65
CA LEU A 19 -1.86 -11.47 -13.77
C LEU A 19 -1.47 -11.58 -12.29
N ILE A 20 -0.67 -12.58 -11.92
CA ILE A 20 -0.15 -12.74 -10.55
C ILE A 20 0.67 -11.52 -10.15
N THR A 21 1.57 -11.04 -11.02
CA THR A 21 2.37 -9.84 -10.78
C THR A 21 1.47 -8.60 -10.64
N ALA A 22 0.51 -8.40 -11.55
CA ALA A 22 -0.40 -7.26 -11.47
C ALA A 22 -1.24 -7.27 -10.18
N LEU A 23 -1.76 -8.43 -9.78
CA LEU A 23 -2.53 -8.62 -8.56
C LEU A 23 -1.65 -8.42 -7.31
N PHE A 24 -0.42 -8.89 -7.34
CA PHE A 24 0.57 -8.67 -6.29
C PHE A 24 0.82 -7.16 -6.07
N PHE A 25 1.07 -6.41 -7.15
CA PHE A 25 1.23 -4.96 -7.05
C PHE A 25 -0.05 -4.26 -6.59
N PHE A 26 -1.23 -4.69 -7.07
CA PHE A 26 -2.52 -4.16 -6.62
C PHE A 26 -2.71 -4.31 -5.10
N LEU A 27 -2.49 -5.52 -4.56
CA LEU A 27 -2.65 -5.81 -3.13
C LEU A 27 -1.69 -5.00 -2.26
N PHE A 28 -0.43 -4.89 -2.66
CA PHE A 28 0.54 -4.10 -1.90
C PHE A 28 0.31 -2.59 -2.03
N SER A 29 -0.17 -2.10 -3.18
CA SER A 29 -0.65 -0.72 -3.30
C SER A 29 -1.82 -0.44 -2.38
N PHE A 30 -2.79 -1.36 -2.29
CA PHE A 30 -3.91 -1.26 -1.35
C PHE A 30 -3.43 -1.20 0.10
N LEU A 31 -2.58 -2.14 0.50
CA LEU A 31 -2.11 -2.28 1.88
C LEU A 31 -1.25 -1.08 2.33
N LEU A 32 -0.26 -0.68 1.53
CA LEU A 32 0.62 0.44 1.88
C LEU A 32 -0.13 1.77 1.89
N THR A 33 -1.03 1.99 0.93
CA THR A 33 -1.86 3.21 0.88
C THR A 33 -2.85 3.24 2.03
N GLY A 34 -3.42 2.10 2.40
CA GLY A 34 -4.27 1.97 3.58
C GLY A 34 -3.54 2.34 4.87
N LEU A 35 -2.38 1.74 5.13
CA LEU A 35 -1.59 2.05 6.34
C LEU A 35 -1.16 3.52 6.40
N PHE A 36 -0.73 4.10 5.28
CA PHE A 36 -0.34 5.50 5.24
C PHE A 36 -1.52 6.45 5.45
N ASN A 37 -2.70 6.10 4.91
CA ASN A 37 -3.93 6.83 5.16
C ASN A 37 -4.37 6.76 6.63
N LEU A 38 -4.18 5.63 7.31
CA LEU A 38 -4.43 5.52 8.76
C LEU A 38 -3.48 6.41 9.57
N ILE A 39 -2.20 6.49 9.19
CA ILE A 39 -1.23 7.40 9.82
C ILE A 39 -1.66 8.86 9.66
N ASP A 40 -2.04 9.26 8.44
CA ASP A 40 -2.47 10.63 8.18
C ASP A 40 -3.79 10.96 8.91
N PHE A 41 -4.70 9.99 9.03
CA PHE A 41 -5.92 10.13 9.82
C PHE A 41 -5.62 10.43 11.29
N GLU A 42 -4.77 9.64 11.94
CA GLU A 42 -4.45 9.85 13.36
C GLU A 42 -3.66 11.16 13.59
N LYS A 43 -2.83 11.59 12.63
CA LYS A 43 -2.14 12.88 12.69
C LYS A 43 -3.11 14.07 12.57
N GLU A 44 -4.09 13.98 11.67
CA GLU A 44 -5.08 15.05 11.50
C GLU A 44 -6.02 15.10 12.70
N PHE A 45 -6.37 13.94 13.27
CA PHE A 45 -7.10 13.86 14.53
C PHE A 45 -6.34 14.56 15.67
N LEU A 46 -5.05 14.27 15.85
CA LEU A 46 -4.20 14.96 16.84
C LEU A 46 -4.13 16.49 16.62
N ARG A 47 -4.12 16.93 15.37
CA ARG A 47 -4.04 18.37 15.02
C ARG A 47 -5.32 19.12 15.32
N THR A 48 -6.46 18.45 15.24
CA THR A 48 -7.81 19.03 15.37
C THR A 48 -8.42 18.82 16.74
N MET A 49 -7.74 18.10 17.62
CA MET A 49 -8.21 17.79 18.97
C MET A 49 -8.28 19.08 19.82
N PRO A 50 -9.44 19.42 20.41
CA PRO A 50 -9.56 20.58 21.28
C PRO A 50 -8.93 20.33 22.66
N ASP A 51 -8.46 21.40 23.31
CA ASP A 51 -7.79 21.40 24.64
C ASP A 51 -8.74 21.04 25.80
N PHE A 52 -9.45 19.91 25.74
CA PHE A 52 -10.29 19.44 26.84
C PHE A 52 -9.74 18.14 27.45
N VAL A 53 -9.36 18.29 28.73
CA VAL A 53 -9.11 17.32 29.84
C VAL A 53 -8.51 15.95 29.49
N ASP A 54 -7.34 15.69 30.09
CA ASP A 54 -6.45 14.52 29.94
C ASP A 54 -5.75 14.40 28.57
N ILE A 55 -5.39 15.56 27.99
CA ILE A 55 -4.57 15.71 26.78
C ILE A 55 -3.35 14.78 26.82
N GLU A 56 -2.63 14.71 27.93
CA GLU A 56 -1.37 13.95 28.00
C GLU A 56 -1.56 12.45 27.73
N LYS A 57 -2.60 11.83 28.32
CA LYS A 57 -2.88 10.40 28.11
C LYS A 57 -3.44 10.14 26.73
N GLN A 58 -4.39 10.94 26.25
CA GLN A 58 -5.00 10.75 24.94
C GLN A 58 -4.01 11.02 23.80
N THR A 59 -3.22 12.09 23.90
CA THR A 59 -2.14 12.39 22.96
C THR A 59 -1.07 11.29 22.97
N SER A 60 -0.70 10.76 24.13
CA SER A 60 0.25 9.63 24.22
C SER A 60 -0.28 8.36 23.51
N TYR A 61 -1.57 8.06 23.63
CA TYR A 61 -2.22 6.94 22.96
C TYR A 61 -2.16 7.08 21.44
N HIS A 62 -2.57 8.23 20.89
CA HIS A 62 -2.53 8.46 19.44
C HIS A 62 -1.09 8.48 18.90
N TYR A 63 -0.11 8.96 19.68
CA TYR A 63 1.30 8.86 19.28
C TYR A 63 1.80 7.41 19.23
N GLN A 64 1.47 6.59 20.23
CA GLN A 64 1.81 5.16 20.22
C GLN A 64 1.16 4.44 19.02
N LEU A 65 -0.09 4.79 18.71
CA LEU A 65 -0.81 4.23 17.56
C LEU A 65 -0.16 4.63 16.22
N ILE A 66 0.27 5.89 16.07
CA ILE A 66 1.02 6.35 14.90
C ILE A 66 2.34 5.59 14.76
N GLN A 67 3.09 5.41 15.86
CA GLN A 67 4.34 4.65 15.84
C GLN A 67 4.10 3.19 15.43
N TYR A 68 3.05 2.57 15.94
CA TYR A 68 2.65 1.21 15.59
C TYR A 68 2.32 1.09 14.09
N TYR A 69 1.53 2.01 13.54
CA TYR A 69 1.25 2.02 12.10
C TYR A 69 2.51 2.22 11.25
N TRP A 70 3.45 3.05 11.70
CA TRP A 70 4.76 3.18 11.03
C TRP A 70 5.56 1.87 11.03
N HIS A 71 5.53 1.12 12.13
CA HIS A 71 6.19 -0.18 12.22
C HIS A 71 5.53 -1.21 11.30
N LEU A 72 4.19 -1.26 11.25
CA LEU A 72 3.46 -2.10 10.30
C LEU A 72 3.76 -1.72 8.86
N TYR A 73 3.82 -0.42 8.55
CA TYR A 73 4.16 0.07 7.22
C TYR A 73 5.57 -0.37 6.81
N LEU A 74 6.57 -0.13 7.66
CA LEU A 74 7.96 -0.50 7.38
C LEU A 74 8.12 -2.02 7.24
N GLY A 75 7.48 -2.79 8.12
CA GLY A 75 7.44 -4.26 8.02
C GLY A 75 6.83 -4.74 6.70
N SER A 76 5.75 -4.09 6.25
CA SER A 76 5.08 -4.40 4.99
C SER A 76 5.94 -4.09 3.77
N VAL A 77 6.73 -3.00 3.80
CA VAL A 77 7.69 -2.66 2.74
C VAL A 77 8.82 -3.70 2.66
N ILE A 78 9.35 -4.14 3.80
CA ILE A 78 10.37 -5.20 3.84
C ILE A 78 9.79 -6.51 3.29
N PHE A 79 8.59 -6.88 3.74
CA PHE A 79 7.90 -8.08 3.29
C PHE A 79 7.62 -8.04 1.78
N PHE A 80 7.24 -6.88 1.24
CA PHE A 80 7.12 -6.66 -0.20
C PHE A 80 8.45 -6.93 -0.92
N GLY A 81 9.56 -6.37 -0.43
CA GLY A 81 10.88 -6.56 -1.04
C GLY A 81 11.29 -8.05 -1.12
N VAL A 82 11.09 -8.80 -0.04
CA VAL A 82 11.42 -10.24 0.01
C VAL A 82 10.53 -11.05 -0.93
N THR A 83 9.21 -10.83 -0.88
CA THR A 83 8.26 -11.55 -1.74
C THR A 83 8.42 -11.19 -3.22
N PHE A 84 8.79 -9.95 -3.52
CA PHE A 84 9.12 -9.50 -4.87
C PHE A 84 10.36 -10.22 -5.42
N LEU A 85 11.43 -10.38 -4.64
CA LEU A 85 12.61 -11.13 -5.06
C LEU A 85 12.27 -12.60 -5.37
N LEU A 86 11.39 -13.21 -4.58
CA LEU A 86 10.89 -14.57 -4.84
C LEU A 86 10.07 -14.62 -6.13
N LEU A 87 9.17 -13.67 -6.35
CA LEU A 87 8.41 -13.56 -7.60
C LEU A 87 9.32 -13.39 -8.81
N MET A 88 10.36 -12.57 -8.69
CA MET A 88 11.36 -12.35 -9.73
C MET A 88 12.13 -13.64 -10.03
N TYR A 89 12.56 -14.37 -9.01
CA TYR A 89 13.22 -15.67 -9.16
C TYR A 89 12.35 -16.67 -9.92
N VAL A 90 11.07 -16.81 -9.53
CA VAL A 90 10.12 -17.70 -10.22
C VAL A 90 9.93 -17.28 -11.68
N THR A 91 9.80 -15.99 -11.94
CA THR A 91 9.65 -15.44 -13.31
C THR A 91 10.87 -15.77 -14.17
N LEU A 92 12.08 -15.59 -13.63
CA LEU A 92 13.33 -15.92 -14.34
C LEU A 92 13.48 -17.41 -14.63
N ARG A 93 13.00 -18.27 -13.72
CA ARG A 93 12.99 -19.73 -13.91
C ARG A 93 12.05 -20.13 -15.04
N ILE A 94 10.86 -19.54 -15.10
CA ILE A 94 9.89 -19.85 -16.16
C ILE A 94 10.40 -19.35 -17.52
N LYS A 95 11.09 -18.21 -17.56
CA LYS A 95 11.63 -17.62 -18.79
C LYS A 95 13.03 -18.12 -19.18
N LYS A 96 13.54 -19.18 -18.55
CA LYS A 96 14.91 -19.68 -18.79
C LYS A 96 15.16 -19.98 -20.28
N GLU A 97 14.21 -20.61 -20.97
CA GLU A 97 14.33 -20.99 -22.37
C GLU A 97 14.33 -19.78 -23.33
N GLU A 98 13.51 -18.76 -23.03
CA GLU A 98 13.51 -17.49 -23.77
C GLU A 98 14.86 -16.76 -23.59
N ILE A 99 15.39 -16.75 -22.37
CA ILE A 99 16.70 -16.14 -22.06
C ILE A 99 17.82 -16.84 -22.85
N HIS A 100 17.83 -18.18 -22.91
CA HIS A 100 18.80 -18.91 -23.73
C HIS A 100 18.67 -18.56 -25.22
N THR A 101 17.45 -18.45 -25.73
CA THR A 101 17.20 -18.05 -27.12
C THR A 101 17.76 -16.66 -27.41
N TRP A 102 17.61 -15.71 -26.49
CA TRP A 102 18.18 -14.37 -26.62
C TRP A 102 19.71 -14.37 -26.60
N TYR A 103 20.33 -15.27 -25.84
CA TYR A 103 21.78 -15.47 -25.89
C TYR A 103 22.26 -16.05 -27.22
N HIS A 104 21.53 -17.01 -27.80
CA HIS A 104 21.84 -17.50 -29.15
C HIS A 104 21.71 -16.40 -30.22
N MET A 105 20.80 -15.45 -30.03
CA MET A 105 20.66 -14.26 -30.87
C MET A 105 21.73 -13.17 -30.59
N HIS A 106 22.72 -13.45 -29.74
CA HIS A 106 23.84 -12.54 -29.40
C HIS A 106 23.40 -11.23 -28.75
N PHE A 107 22.27 -11.21 -28.04
CA PHE A 107 21.89 -10.04 -27.25
C PHE A 107 22.80 -9.84 -26.03
N SER A 108 23.10 -8.59 -25.70
CA SER A 108 23.93 -8.25 -24.54
C SER A 108 23.17 -8.46 -23.23
N ASN A 109 23.90 -8.75 -22.15
CA ASN A 109 23.33 -8.89 -20.79
C ASN A 109 22.49 -7.66 -20.37
N MET A 110 22.94 -6.47 -20.77
CA MET A 110 22.23 -5.22 -20.49
C MET A 110 20.88 -5.15 -21.22
N TYR A 111 20.83 -5.61 -22.47
CA TYR A 111 19.59 -5.66 -23.24
C TYR A 111 18.58 -6.64 -22.61
N VAL A 112 19.03 -7.85 -22.26
CA VAL A 112 18.21 -8.87 -21.61
C VAL A 112 17.67 -8.38 -20.26
N THR A 113 18.53 -7.76 -19.45
CA THR A 113 18.15 -7.18 -18.15
C THR A 113 17.08 -6.11 -18.32
N LYS A 114 17.28 -5.17 -19.26
CA LYS A 114 16.32 -4.11 -19.55
C LYS A 114 14.98 -4.66 -20.01
N GLN A 115 14.99 -5.69 -20.86
CA GLN A 115 13.78 -6.32 -21.38
C GLN A 115 12.99 -7.02 -20.25
N LEU A 116 13.66 -7.80 -19.41
CA LEU A 116 13.04 -8.48 -18.26
C LEU A 116 12.46 -7.50 -17.24
N LEU A 117 13.18 -6.40 -16.96
CA LEU A 117 12.68 -5.34 -16.07
C LEU A 117 11.44 -4.66 -16.66
N LEU A 118 11.42 -4.42 -17.97
CA LEU A 118 10.29 -3.78 -18.63
C LEU A 118 9.06 -4.71 -18.63
N GLU A 119 9.26 -6.01 -18.81
CA GLU A 119 8.22 -7.04 -18.71
C GLU A 119 7.63 -7.17 -17.30
N LEU A 120 8.38 -6.80 -16.27
CA LEU A 120 7.91 -6.77 -14.89
C LEU A 120 7.23 -5.44 -14.53
N CYS A 121 7.77 -4.34 -15.05
CA CYS A 121 7.25 -2.98 -14.81
C CYS A 121 5.88 -2.76 -15.47
N LEU A 122 5.63 -3.36 -16.64
CA LEU A 122 4.33 -3.25 -17.31
C LEU A 122 3.15 -3.80 -16.47
N PRO A 123 3.17 -5.05 -15.98
CA PRO A 123 2.15 -5.55 -15.07
C PRO A 123 2.11 -4.78 -13.73
N ALA A 124 3.24 -4.31 -13.22
CA ALA A 124 3.28 -3.48 -12.02
C ALA A 124 2.49 -2.17 -12.20
N LEU A 125 2.73 -1.47 -13.31
CA LEU A 125 1.98 -0.26 -13.67
C LEU A 125 0.49 -0.56 -13.86
N LEU A 126 0.15 -1.68 -14.48
CA LEU A 126 -1.25 -2.10 -14.65
C LEU A 126 -1.93 -2.37 -13.30
N GLY A 127 -1.26 -3.04 -12.36
CA GLY A 127 -1.75 -3.29 -11.01
C GLY A 127 -1.98 -2.00 -10.23
N ILE A 128 -0.99 -1.11 -10.23
CA ILE A 128 -1.06 0.22 -9.60
C ILE A 128 -2.20 1.06 -10.21
N PHE A 129 -2.29 1.11 -11.53
CA PHE A 129 -3.33 1.88 -12.22
C PHE A 129 -4.72 1.33 -11.94
N SER A 130 -4.87 0.00 -11.90
CA SER A 130 -6.12 -0.65 -11.53
C SER A 130 -6.52 -0.33 -10.08
N PHE A 131 -5.56 -0.27 -9.15
CA PHE A 131 -5.81 0.18 -7.78
C PHE A 131 -6.25 1.64 -7.72
N LEU A 132 -5.60 2.53 -8.47
CA LEU A 132 -5.98 3.94 -8.52
C LEU A 132 -7.41 4.10 -9.04
N LEU A 133 -7.78 3.41 -10.12
CA LEU A 133 -9.15 3.39 -10.62
C LEU A 133 -10.13 2.82 -9.58
N PHE A 134 -9.75 1.74 -8.90
CA PHE A 134 -10.56 1.16 -7.83
C PHE A 134 -10.82 2.17 -6.71
N THR A 135 -9.79 2.90 -6.25
CA THR A 135 -9.96 3.91 -5.19
C THR A 135 -10.84 5.09 -5.62
N LEU A 136 -10.79 5.49 -6.89
CA LEU A 136 -11.61 6.58 -7.42
C LEU A 136 -13.07 6.16 -7.62
N MET A 137 -13.31 4.95 -8.13
CA MET A 137 -14.66 4.46 -8.43
C MET A 137 -15.39 3.95 -7.17
N PHE A 138 -14.65 3.34 -6.23
CA PHE A 138 -15.19 2.68 -5.04
C PHE A 138 -14.68 3.33 -3.75
N GLN A 139 -14.66 4.66 -3.71
CA GLN A 139 -14.13 5.42 -2.56
C GLN A 139 -14.83 5.05 -1.24
N GLU A 140 -16.16 4.92 -1.25
CA GLU A 140 -16.93 4.55 -0.04
C GLU A 140 -16.60 3.13 0.44
N THR A 141 -16.44 2.18 -0.49
CA THR A 141 -16.04 0.80 -0.16
C THR A 141 -14.62 0.78 0.39
N TYR A 142 -13.70 1.52 -0.23
CA TYR A 142 -12.32 1.66 0.26
C TYR A 142 -12.29 2.19 1.69
N ASN A 143 -13.04 3.26 1.96
CA ASN A 143 -13.15 3.85 3.29
C ASN A 143 -13.74 2.87 4.30
N THR A 144 -14.80 2.14 3.94
CA THR A 144 -15.43 1.14 4.82
C THR A 144 -14.45 0.03 5.20
N VAL A 145 -13.69 -0.48 4.21
CA VAL A 145 -12.66 -1.50 4.46
C VAL A 145 -11.52 -0.94 5.32
N LEU A 146 -11.14 0.32 5.11
CA LEU A 146 -10.11 0.99 5.91
C LEU A 146 -10.53 1.11 7.38
N TRP A 147 -11.79 1.46 7.65
CA TRP A 147 -12.35 1.51 9.00
C TRP A 147 -12.41 0.12 9.65
N ALA A 148 -12.90 -0.88 8.94
CA ALA A 148 -12.91 -2.26 9.45
C ALA A 148 -11.49 -2.78 9.74
N ALA A 149 -10.51 -2.44 8.89
CA ALA A 149 -9.11 -2.78 9.11
C ALA A 149 -8.54 -2.06 10.34
N ARG A 150 -8.86 -0.78 10.55
CA ARG A 150 -8.47 -0.03 11.75
C ARG A 150 -8.98 -0.71 13.01
N ASP A 151 -10.26 -1.06 13.05
CA ASP A 151 -10.88 -1.70 14.22
C ASP A 151 -10.26 -3.06 14.50
N ALA A 152 -9.97 -3.86 13.47
CA ALA A 152 -9.26 -5.13 13.61
C ALA A 152 -7.82 -4.93 14.15
N ILE A 153 -7.10 -3.92 13.66
CA ILE A 153 -5.74 -3.61 14.12
C ILE A 153 -5.76 -3.16 15.59
N LEU A 154 -6.76 -2.37 15.99
CA LEU A 154 -6.94 -1.92 17.38
C LEU A 154 -7.26 -3.07 18.33
N GLN A 155 -8.10 -4.02 17.90
CA GLN A 155 -8.37 -5.24 18.68
C GLN A 155 -7.10 -6.08 18.88
N TRP A 156 -6.22 -6.13 17.89
CA TRP A 156 -4.98 -6.91 17.96
C TRP A 156 -3.84 -6.22 18.70
N SER A 157 -3.84 -4.88 18.76
CA SER A 157 -2.76 -4.12 19.36
C SER A 157 -2.83 -4.05 20.89
N HIS A 158 -3.95 -4.48 21.50
CA HIS A 158 -4.21 -4.42 22.96
C HIS A 158 -3.88 -3.05 23.59
N LEU A 159 -3.86 -1.98 22.78
CA LEU A 159 -3.61 -0.63 23.26
C LEU A 159 -4.78 -0.23 24.15
N GLU A 160 -4.51 0.16 25.40
CA GLU A 160 -5.52 0.60 26.35
C GLU A 160 -6.26 1.81 25.78
N THR A 161 -7.46 1.57 25.25
CA THR A 161 -8.33 2.64 24.76
C THR A 161 -8.66 3.56 25.94
N PRO A 162 -8.36 4.87 25.88
CA PRO A 162 -8.70 5.78 26.96
C PRO A 162 -10.22 5.74 27.22
N ALA A 163 -10.60 5.77 28.51
CA ALA A 163 -11.94 5.48 29.01
C ALA A 163 -13.10 6.28 28.38
N PHE A 164 -12.81 7.39 27.68
CA PHE A 164 -13.81 8.17 26.96
C PHE A 164 -14.30 7.50 25.66
N LEU A 165 -13.44 6.71 24.98
CA LEU A 165 -13.81 5.91 23.80
C LEU A 165 -14.45 4.57 24.19
N ALA A 166 -14.09 4.01 25.35
CA ALA A 166 -14.68 2.78 25.87
C ALA A 166 -16.14 2.98 26.34
N LYS A 167 -16.50 4.20 26.77
CA LYS A 167 -17.85 4.49 27.28
C LYS A 167 -18.91 4.70 26.20
N SER A 168 -18.54 4.87 24.93
CA SER A 168 -19.50 4.99 23.83
C SER A 168 -19.88 3.65 23.19
N THR A 169 -19.16 2.56 23.52
CA THR A 169 -19.41 1.25 22.92
C THR A 169 -20.40 0.39 23.70
N ASP A 170 -20.62 0.67 25.00
CA ASP A 170 -21.22 -0.32 25.90
C ASP A 170 -22.49 0.10 26.65
N GLN A 171 -23.05 1.29 26.44
CA GLN A 171 -24.32 1.64 27.06
C GLN A 171 -25.18 2.53 26.16
N ASP A 172 -26.42 2.09 25.95
CA ASP A 172 -27.62 2.92 25.81
C ASP A 172 -27.72 3.87 27.03
N VAL A 173 -26.81 4.85 27.14
CA VAL A 173 -26.90 5.92 28.11
C VAL A 173 -27.92 6.91 27.56
N THR A 174 -29.15 6.70 28.00
CA THR A 174 -30.23 7.70 28.09
C THR A 174 -29.77 9.12 27.76
N ILE A 175 -30.31 9.60 26.64
CA ILE A 175 -30.10 10.85 25.89
C ILE A 175 -30.28 12.14 26.72
N THR A 176 -30.53 12.08 28.03
CA THR A 176 -31.00 13.24 28.81
C THR A 176 -29.90 14.14 29.36
N ASN A 177 -28.63 13.72 29.48
CA ASN A 177 -27.56 14.58 30.02
C ASN A 177 -26.55 15.10 28.99
N ILE A 178 -26.67 14.73 27.72
CA ILE A 178 -25.82 15.25 26.64
C ILE A 178 -26.42 16.53 26.01
N GLN A 179 -27.71 16.81 26.22
CA GLN A 179 -28.37 17.96 25.62
C GLN A 179 -27.82 19.32 26.06
N HIS A 180 -27.19 19.43 27.25
CA HIS A 180 -26.60 20.70 27.69
C HIS A 180 -25.14 20.93 27.23
N LEU A 181 -24.49 19.92 26.65
CA LEU A 181 -23.16 20.03 26.00
C LEU A 181 -23.22 19.76 24.47
N GLY A 182 -24.42 19.61 23.92
CA GLY A 182 -24.69 18.81 22.72
C GLY A 182 -25.26 19.55 21.52
N ILE A 183 -25.01 20.85 21.34
CA ILE A 183 -25.44 21.56 20.12
C ILE A 183 -24.27 22.22 19.36
N GLN A 184 -23.16 22.58 20.02
CA GLN A 184 -21.99 23.12 19.32
C GLN A 184 -20.90 22.10 18.98
N THR A 185 -20.83 20.98 19.70
CA THR A 185 -19.79 19.94 19.49
C THR A 185 -20.09 19.03 18.29
N ILE A 186 -21.36 18.79 17.98
CA ILE A 186 -21.76 17.94 16.83
C ILE A 186 -21.66 18.72 15.51
N GLN A 187 -21.87 20.04 15.51
CA GLN A 187 -21.73 20.89 14.32
C GLN A 187 -20.28 21.33 14.04
N ALA A 188 -19.38 21.33 15.04
CA ALA A 188 -17.95 21.57 14.80
C ALA A 188 -17.21 20.34 14.23
N PHE A 189 -17.79 19.14 14.40
CA PHE A 189 -17.28 17.89 13.83
C PHE A 189 -17.86 17.55 12.45
N SER A 190 -18.52 18.50 11.78
CA SER A 190 -18.75 18.40 10.33
C SER A 190 -17.46 18.80 9.59
N PHE A 191 -16.36 18.10 9.88
CA PHE A 191 -15.24 18.12 8.96
C PHE A 191 -15.75 17.54 7.64
N ASP A 192 -15.48 18.24 6.54
CA ASP A 192 -15.74 17.72 5.19
C ASP A 192 -14.72 16.61 4.87
N PHE A 193 -14.82 15.52 5.64
CA PHE A 193 -13.91 14.38 5.63
C PHE A 193 -13.83 13.74 4.24
N LYS A 194 -14.91 13.79 3.46
CA LYS A 194 -14.95 13.19 2.12
C LYS A 194 -14.05 13.91 1.12
N SER A 195 -13.98 15.25 1.15
CA SER A 195 -13.22 16.01 0.16
C SER A 195 -11.72 15.98 0.46
N MET A 196 -11.32 16.06 1.74
CA MET A 196 -9.93 15.93 2.18
C MET A 196 -9.37 14.52 1.93
N GLN A 197 -10.11 13.46 2.25
CA GLN A 197 -9.64 12.07 2.21
C GLN A 197 -9.25 11.60 0.80
N SER A 198 -9.88 12.13 -0.26
CA SER A 198 -9.54 11.78 -1.65
C SER A 198 -8.17 12.32 -2.06
N LEU A 199 -7.85 13.59 -1.74
CA LEU A 199 -6.57 14.22 -2.05
C LEU A 199 -5.42 13.57 -1.26
N TYR A 200 -5.62 13.28 0.02
CA TYR A 200 -4.65 12.56 0.83
C TYR A 200 -4.41 11.14 0.30
N THR A 201 -5.47 10.43 -0.09
CA THR A 201 -5.36 9.07 -0.67
C THR A 201 -4.58 9.08 -1.98
N ILE A 202 -4.82 10.05 -2.86
CA ILE A 202 -4.09 10.17 -4.13
C ILE A 202 -2.62 10.50 -3.88
N ARG A 203 -2.32 11.44 -2.98
CA ARG A 203 -0.94 11.80 -2.60
C ARG A 203 -0.19 10.59 -2.04
N ASN A 204 -0.82 9.88 -1.10
CA ASN A 204 -0.22 8.74 -0.42
C ASN A 204 -0.06 7.54 -1.37
N CYS A 205 -1.03 7.34 -2.26
CA CYS A 205 -0.91 6.40 -3.38
C CYS A 205 0.31 6.74 -4.24
N PHE A 206 0.50 8.00 -4.63
CA PHE A 206 1.66 8.41 -5.45
C PHE A 206 3.00 8.13 -4.77
N VAL A 207 3.16 8.46 -3.48
CA VAL A 207 4.38 8.15 -2.71
C VAL A 207 4.63 6.64 -2.66
N ASN A 208 3.59 5.86 -2.38
CA ASN A 208 3.69 4.40 -2.33
C ASN A 208 3.96 3.80 -3.72
N CYS A 209 3.45 4.38 -4.80
CA CYS A 209 3.75 3.96 -6.17
C CYS A 209 5.24 4.14 -6.49
N LEU A 210 5.84 5.25 -6.06
CA LEU A 210 7.27 5.49 -6.24
C LEU A 210 8.12 4.46 -5.50
N ILE A 211 7.73 4.11 -4.26
CA ILE A 211 8.42 3.07 -3.48
C ILE A 211 8.26 1.70 -4.14
N LEU A 212 7.02 1.35 -4.53
CA LEU A 212 6.69 0.08 -5.16
C LEU A 212 7.36 -0.10 -6.53
N LEU A 213 7.58 0.97 -7.30
CA LEU A 213 8.33 0.91 -8.56
C LEU A 213 9.85 1.01 -8.35
N GLY A 214 10.29 1.72 -7.30
CA GLY A 214 11.69 1.90 -6.96
C GLY A 214 12.36 0.59 -6.51
N ILE A 215 11.69 -0.21 -5.66
CA ILE A 215 12.23 -1.48 -5.16
C ILE A 215 12.55 -2.47 -6.30
N PRO A 216 11.65 -2.72 -7.28
CA PRO A 216 11.95 -3.50 -8.48
C PRO A 216 13.15 -3.01 -9.28
N LEU A 217 13.35 -1.70 -9.37
CA LEU A 217 14.47 -1.12 -10.11
C LEU A 217 15.78 -1.27 -9.34
N VAL A 218 15.80 -1.00 -8.04
CA VAL A 218 17.01 -1.03 -7.21
C VAL A 218 17.43 -2.45 -6.87
N CYS A 219 16.50 -3.32 -6.50
CA CYS A 219 16.78 -4.71 -6.10
C CYS A 219 16.73 -5.66 -7.30
N GLY A 220 15.86 -5.42 -8.28
CA GLY A 220 15.70 -6.32 -9.41
C GLY A 220 16.83 -6.24 -10.44
N THR A 221 17.43 -5.06 -10.65
CA THR A 221 18.59 -4.89 -11.55
C THR A 221 19.82 -5.72 -11.13
N PRO A 222 20.33 -5.67 -9.88
CA PRO A 222 21.45 -6.51 -9.48
C PRO A 222 21.07 -7.99 -9.45
N PHE A 223 19.85 -8.33 -9.01
CA PHE A 223 19.40 -9.72 -8.92
C PHE A 223 19.37 -10.41 -10.29
N THR A 224 18.81 -9.75 -11.31
CA THR A 224 18.80 -10.26 -12.69
C THR A 224 20.22 -10.39 -13.25
N LEU A 225 21.09 -9.40 -13.02
CA LEU A 225 22.48 -9.48 -13.48
C LEU A 225 23.25 -10.65 -12.85
N ILE A 226 23.05 -10.90 -11.54
CA ILE A 226 23.66 -12.05 -10.85
C ILE A 226 23.11 -13.36 -11.40
N TYR A 227 21.80 -13.47 -11.61
CA TYR A 227 21.18 -14.66 -12.19
C TYR A 227 21.69 -14.95 -13.61
N LEU A 228 21.77 -13.91 -14.46
CA LEU A 228 22.28 -14.06 -15.83
C LEU A 228 23.76 -14.47 -15.86
N ARG A 229 24.61 -13.91 -14.98
CA ARG A 229 26.02 -14.32 -14.89
C ARG A 229 26.21 -15.77 -14.45
N THR A 230 25.36 -16.26 -13.55
CA THR A 230 25.46 -17.63 -13.02
C THR A 230 24.92 -18.68 -14.00
N HIS A 231 23.98 -18.29 -14.87
CA HIS A 231 23.35 -19.17 -15.86
C HIS A 231 23.82 -18.94 -17.31
N GLN A 232 24.92 -18.21 -17.52
CA GLN A 232 25.52 -17.96 -18.84
C GLN A 232 26.33 -19.15 -19.41
N LYS A 233 26.21 -20.35 -18.83
CA LYS A 233 26.88 -21.58 -19.30
C LYS A 233 25.95 -22.44 -20.14
#